data_AF-A0A072U2A6-F1
#
_entry.id   AF-A0A072U2A6-F1
#
_cell.length_a   1.000
_cell.length_b   1.000
_cell.length_c   1.000
_cell.angle_alpha   90.00
_cell.angle_beta   90.00
_cell.angle_gamma   90.00
#
_symmetry.space_group_name_H-M   'P 1'
#
loop_
_entity.id
_entity.type
_entity.pdbx_description
1 polymer ?
#
loop_
_entity_poly.entity_id
_entity_poly.type
_entity_poly.pdbx_seq_one_letter_code
_entity_poly.pdbx_strand_id
1 'polypeptide(L)'
;MEDFNHHLSALSASLQSIPTSDSFRFHYNLPEFRHLIDQLTQKSQSMLNQIGSSDHIWGHNSSFPVDVDDGYEWMVNANDDVLELVDEVVDEFHRVLMEQDMEKGEDGFFKIKKERKGLILWGDDHGNETKKKVSFHVHTLRKPQYHYNLAVDNSNQPFEHVWLEKEKTEDGERFIHPLEYYSVLDFVDKNSIESLVPVKPPPLEFTPFKLVEDVKGLKELAAKLSLVDEFAVDLEHNQYRSFQGLTCLMQISTRTEDFIVDTLKLRDHVGKHLRDVFMDPTKKKVLHGADRDIVWLQRDFGIYICNMFDTGQASRVLKMERYSLQHLLQHFCGVTANKEYQNADWRARPLPDVMIKYGREDTHYLLYIYDLMRIKLFELSKESESPDDPLLEVYQRSYNVCMQLYEKDLLTENSFLNIKGLRGAGFNGQQLAVVSGLYEWRDVLARAEDESTGYILPNKVILLIAKHMPVTASNLRRLIAERSRLPYVERNHDIVVNIVRHSMGKAAAFEEAALRLKEEHAAFVEAAALRLKEEHAASVSNVASVEDGTEAPQSPSLSLKDECAANGSIGIENATCVNISEKSLFSSDPNSSAVKVA
;
A
#
# COMPACT_ATOMS: atom_id res chain seq x y z
N MET A 1 -23.20 -18.36 -6.23
CA MET A 1 -21.92 -18.91 -5.72
C MET A 1 -21.46 -18.17 -4.46
N GLU A 2 -21.58 -16.84 -4.36
CA GLU A 2 -21.33 -16.10 -3.09
C GLU A 2 -22.19 -16.56 -1.92
N ASP A 3 -23.51 -16.71 -2.10
CA ASP A 3 -24.37 -17.20 -1.02
C ASP A 3 -23.94 -18.58 -0.53
N PHE A 4 -23.51 -19.46 -1.44
CA PHE A 4 -23.05 -20.80 -1.08
C PHE A 4 -21.77 -20.76 -0.24
N ASN A 5 -20.80 -19.93 -0.62
CA ASN A 5 -19.55 -19.76 0.13
C ASN A 5 -19.75 -19.04 1.47
N HIS A 6 -20.65 -18.06 1.56
CA HIS A 6 -21.00 -17.40 2.82
C HIS A 6 -21.67 -18.38 3.79
N HIS A 7 -22.63 -19.17 3.32
CA HIS A 7 -23.29 -20.19 4.15
C HIS A 7 -22.33 -21.29 4.58
N LEU A 8 -21.41 -21.75 3.72
CA LEU A 8 -20.39 -22.74 4.07
C LEU A 8 -19.38 -22.21 5.10
N SER A 9 -18.88 -20.99 4.93
CA SER A 9 -17.96 -20.36 5.89
C SER A 9 -18.63 -20.11 7.25
N ALA A 10 -19.88 -19.66 7.26
CA ALA A 10 -20.66 -19.51 8.49
C ALA A 10 -20.94 -20.86 9.18
N LEU A 11 -21.21 -21.91 8.40
CA LEU A 11 -21.41 -23.27 8.92
C LEU A 11 -20.11 -23.82 9.53
N SER A 12 -18.98 -23.67 8.84
CA SER A 12 -17.65 -24.10 9.29
C SER A 12 -17.20 -23.38 10.55
N ALA A 13 -17.38 -22.05 10.60
CA ALA A 13 -17.09 -21.25 11.80
C ALA A 13 -17.99 -21.62 12.99
N SER A 14 -19.26 -21.99 12.76
CA SER A 14 -20.18 -22.41 13.82
C SER A 14 -19.85 -23.80 14.38
N LEU A 15 -19.30 -24.71 13.56
CA LEU A 15 -18.89 -26.05 14.01
C LEU A 15 -17.71 -26.03 14.98
N GLN A 16 -16.85 -25.01 14.91
CA GLN A 16 -15.75 -24.79 15.87
C GLN A 16 -16.23 -24.38 17.27
N SER A 17 -17.51 -24.04 17.43
CA SER A 17 -18.09 -23.63 18.72
C SER A 17 -18.69 -24.79 19.53
N ILE A 18 -18.77 -26.00 18.96
CA ILE A 18 -19.23 -27.19 19.69
C ILE A 18 -18.10 -27.66 20.61
N PRO A 19 -18.33 -27.76 21.93
CA PRO A 19 -17.30 -28.23 22.87
C PRO A 19 -16.78 -29.59 22.42
N THR A 20 -15.48 -29.84 22.53
CA THR A 20 -14.88 -31.14 22.19
C THR A 20 -14.62 -31.96 23.47
N SER A 21 -14.55 -33.29 23.33
CA SER A 21 -14.13 -34.21 24.40
C SER A 21 -15.01 -34.15 25.67
N ASP A 22 -14.43 -33.94 26.84
CA ASP A 22 -15.07 -34.07 28.15
C ASP A 22 -16.13 -33.00 28.39
N SER A 23 -15.95 -31.79 27.85
CA SER A 23 -16.93 -30.70 27.91
C SER A 23 -18.20 -31.07 27.13
N PHE A 24 -18.07 -31.75 25.98
CA PHE A 24 -19.23 -32.21 25.22
C PHE A 24 -20.05 -33.23 26.01
N ARG A 25 -19.40 -34.24 26.59
CA ARG A 25 -20.07 -35.30 27.37
C ARG A 25 -20.80 -34.74 28.59
N PHE A 26 -20.18 -33.76 29.27
CA PHE A 26 -20.81 -33.07 30.38
C PHE A 26 -22.11 -32.37 29.94
N HIS A 27 -22.07 -31.61 28.84
CA HIS A 27 -23.25 -30.89 28.34
C HIS A 27 -24.29 -31.81 27.68
N TYR A 28 -23.90 -32.92 27.06
CA TYR A 28 -24.80 -33.90 26.42
C TYR A 28 -25.69 -34.66 27.43
N ASN A 29 -25.34 -34.64 28.72
CA ASN A 29 -26.21 -35.15 29.78
C ASN A 29 -27.39 -34.20 30.10
N LEU A 30 -27.35 -32.95 29.64
CA LEU A 30 -28.46 -32.00 29.77
C LEU A 30 -29.50 -32.27 28.66
N PRO A 31 -30.78 -32.56 28.99
CA PRO A 31 -31.81 -32.94 28.01
C PRO A 31 -32.00 -31.91 26.88
N GLU A 32 -31.92 -30.63 27.21
CA GLU A 32 -32.14 -29.52 26.27
C GLU A 32 -31.00 -29.39 25.26
N PHE A 33 -29.76 -29.57 25.72
CA PHE A 33 -28.58 -29.57 24.85
C PHE A 33 -28.54 -30.83 23.98
N ARG A 34 -28.84 -32.00 24.55
CA ARG A 34 -28.94 -33.27 23.81
C ARG A 34 -29.93 -33.18 22.66
N HIS A 35 -31.11 -32.64 22.92
CA HIS A 35 -32.15 -32.50 21.90
C HIS A 35 -31.71 -31.61 20.73
N LEU A 36 -31.00 -30.51 21.00
CA LEU A 36 -30.46 -29.61 19.97
C LEU A 36 -29.38 -30.30 19.13
N ILE A 37 -28.47 -31.04 19.77
CA ILE A 37 -27.44 -31.80 19.06
C ILE A 37 -28.08 -32.89 18.17
N ASP A 38 -29.04 -33.65 18.68
CA ASP A 38 -29.69 -34.70 17.89
C ASP A 38 -30.44 -34.13 16.67
N GLN A 39 -31.05 -32.95 16.80
CA GLN A 39 -31.66 -32.24 15.66
C GLN A 39 -30.61 -31.80 14.62
N LEU A 40 -29.46 -31.29 15.07
CA LEU A 40 -28.37 -30.91 14.17
C LEU A 40 -27.80 -32.14 13.46
N THR A 41 -27.59 -33.25 14.16
CA THR A 41 -27.12 -34.51 13.58
C THR A 41 -28.08 -35.05 12.53
N GLN A 42 -29.39 -35.06 12.81
CA GLN A 42 -30.40 -35.50 11.83
C GLN A 42 -30.42 -34.62 10.58
N LYS A 43 -30.30 -33.30 10.75
CA LYS A 43 -30.27 -32.36 9.64
C LYS A 43 -29.02 -32.54 8.77
N SER A 44 -27.85 -32.69 9.39
CA SER A 44 -26.59 -32.96 8.68
C SER A 44 -26.64 -34.28 7.92
N GLN A 45 -27.14 -35.35 8.53
CA GLN A 45 -27.29 -36.66 7.89
C GLN A 45 -28.24 -36.58 6.68
N SER A 46 -29.35 -35.84 6.79
CA SER A 46 -30.29 -35.65 5.68
C SER A 46 -29.65 -34.91 4.50
N MET A 47 -28.79 -33.92 4.77
CA MET A 47 -28.08 -33.18 3.72
C MET A 47 -27.05 -34.06 3.02
N LEU A 48 -26.28 -34.84 3.78
CA LEU A 48 -25.29 -35.77 3.23
C LEU A 48 -25.96 -36.86 2.37
N ASN A 49 -27.10 -37.39 2.82
CA ASN A 49 -27.89 -38.33 2.03
C ASN A 49 -28.43 -37.72 0.73
N GLN A 50 -28.88 -36.45 0.75
CA GLN A 50 -29.31 -35.76 -0.47
C GLN A 50 -28.16 -35.53 -1.45
N ILE A 51 -26.97 -35.20 -0.94
CA ILE A 51 -25.77 -35.02 -1.77
C ILE A 51 -25.36 -36.36 -2.39
N GLY A 52 -25.27 -37.43 -1.59
CA GLY A 52 -24.86 -38.76 -2.05
C GLY A 52 -25.86 -39.43 -3.00
N SER A 53 -27.15 -39.14 -2.86
CA SER A 53 -28.21 -39.66 -3.76
C SER A 53 -28.39 -38.80 -5.02
N SER A 54 -27.53 -37.80 -5.25
CA SER A 54 -27.65 -36.91 -6.40
C SER A 54 -27.04 -37.54 -7.65
N ASP A 55 -27.90 -38.18 -8.46
CA ASP A 55 -27.51 -38.80 -9.74
C ASP A 55 -26.83 -37.81 -10.71
N HIS A 56 -27.13 -36.52 -10.59
CA HIS A 56 -26.54 -35.47 -11.42
C HIS A 56 -25.07 -35.15 -11.09
N ILE A 57 -24.62 -35.47 -9.88
CA ILE A 57 -23.25 -35.20 -9.44
C ILE A 57 -22.39 -36.46 -9.63
N TRP A 58 -22.93 -37.62 -9.24
CA TRP A 58 -22.14 -38.85 -9.14
C TRP A 58 -22.41 -39.85 -10.27
N GLY A 59 -23.53 -39.74 -10.99
CA GLY A 59 -23.94 -40.71 -12.02
C GLY A 59 -24.33 -42.10 -11.48
N HIS A 60 -24.20 -42.33 -10.17
CA HIS A 60 -24.56 -43.54 -9.45
C HIS A 60 -25.08 -43.18 -8.06
N ASN A 61 -25.87 -44.05 -7.43
CA ASN A 61 -26.38 -43.79 -6.08
C ASN A 61 -25.31 -44.15 -5.05
N SER A 62 -24.83 -43.13 -4.34
CA SER A 62 -23.78 -43.23 -3.34
C SER A 62 -24.33 -42.73 -2.00
N SER A 63 -25.32 -43.43 -1.43
CA SER A 63 -25.97 -43.01 -0.18
C SER A 63 -24.96 -42.96 0.97
N PHE A 64 -25.03 -41.93 1.81
CA PHE A 64 -24.11 -41.75 2.92
C PHE A 64 -24.27 -42.90 3.95
N PRO A 65 -23.16 -43.55 4.38
CA PRO A 65 -23.21 -44.67 5.32
C PRO A 65 -23.81 -44.31 6.67
N VAL A 66 -24.39 -45.32 7.35
CA VAL A 66 -24.94 -45.16 8.70
C VAL A 66 -23.83 -45.19 9.76
N ASP A 67 -22.72 -45.86 9.48
CA ASP A 67 -21.52 -45.88 10.33
C ASP A 67 -20.63 -44.66 10.04
N VAL A 68 -20.04 -44.09 11.10
CA VAL A 68 -19.23 -42.87 11.03
C VAL A 68 -17.86 -43.15 10.43
N ASP A 69 -17.28 -44.32 10.70
CA ASP A 69 -15.97 -44.68 10.16
C ASP A 69 -16.07 -44.93 8.64
N ASP A 70 -17.13 -45.61 8.19
CA ASP A 70 -17.46 -45.78 6.77
C ASP A 70 -17.78 -44.43 6.10
N GLY A 71 -18.36 -43.48 6.84
CA GLY A 71 -18.71 -42.15 6.35
C GLY A 71 -17.50 -41.28 5.98
N TYR A 72 -16.37 -41.44 6.69
CA TYR A 72 -15.13 -40.75 6.33
C TYR A 72 -14.54 -41.28 5.02
N GLU A 73 -14.45 -42.60 4.88
CA GLU A 73 -13.95 -43.24 3.67
C GLU A 73 -14.83 -42.92 2.45
N TRP A 74 -16.15 -42.94 2.64
CA TRP A 74 -17.12 -42.50 1.64
C TRP A 74 -16.88 -41.06 1.16
N MET A 75 -16.62 -40.13 2.09
CA MET A 75 -16.38 -38.72 1.77
C MET A 75 -15.05 -38.50 1.04
N VAL A 76 -14.01 -39.27 1.36
CA VAL A 76 -12.73 -39.23 0.64
C VAL A 76 -12.93 -39.64 -0.81
N ASN A 77 -13.57 -40.79 -1.04
CA ASN A 77 -13.82 -41.30 -2.39
C ASN A 77 -14.68 -40.33 -3.22
N ALA A 78 -15.72 -39.75 -2.61
CA ALA A 78 -16.56 -38.75 -3.28
C ALA A 78 -15.78 -37.48 -3.67
N ASN A 79 -14.78 -37.06 -2.88
CA ASN A 79 -13.94 -35.92 -3.27
C ASN A 79 -13.01 -36.28 -4.42
N ASP A 80 -12.45 -37.48 -4.44
CA ASP A 80 -11.57 -37.94 -5.51
C ASP A 80 -12.33 -38.01 -6.85
N ASP A 81 -13.55 -38.54 -6.86
CA ASP A 81 -14.42 -38.60 -8.06
C ASP A 81 -14.71 -37.20 -8.65
N VAL A 82 -14.95 -36.19 -7.78
CA VAL A 82 -15.16 -34.80 -8.22
C VAL A 82 -13.90 -34.20 -8.83
N LEU A 83 -12.74 -34.49 -8.24
CA LEU A 83 -11.47 -33.97 -8.73
C LEU A 83 -11.11 -34.58 -10.09
N GLU A 84 -11.37 -35.87 -10.29
CA GLU A 84 -11.18 -36.53 -11.58
C GLU A 84 -12.07 -35.92 -12.67
N LEU A 85 -13.34 -35.64 -12.36
CA LEU A 85 -14.25 -34.97 -13.29
C LEU A 85 -13.79 -33.54 -13.65
N VAL A 86 -13.22 -32.81 -12.69
CA VAL A 86 -12.64 -31.49 -12.95
C VAL A 86 -11.44 -31.58 -13.87
N ASP A 87 -10.56 -32.57 -13.66
CA ASP A 87 -9.40 -32.80 -14.50
C ASP A 87 -9.81 -33.16 -15.94
N GLU A 88 -10.82 -34.02 -16.13
CA GLU A 88 -11.37 -34.35 -17.45
C GLU A 88 -11.91 -33.10 -18.18
N VAL A 89 -12.64 -32.23 -17.47
CA VAL A 89 -13.17 -30.98 -18.04
C VAL A 89 -12.06 -29.99 -18.39
N VAL A 90 -11.01 -29.92 -17.57
CA VAL A 90 -9.84 -29.08 -17.85
C VAL A 90 -9.06 -29.58 -19.06
N ASP A 91 -8.91 -30.90 -19.20
CA ASP A 91 -8.28 -31.52 -20.36
C ASP A 91 -9.11 -31.35 -21.63
N GLU A 92 -10.43 -31.45 -21.55
CA GLU A 92 -11.32 -31.14 -22.67
C GLU A 92 -11.25 -29.65 -23.05
N PHE A 93 -11.18 -28.75 -22.08
CA PHE A 93 -10.97 -27.33 -22.32
C PHE A 93 -9.62 -27.05 -23.01
N HIS A 94 -8.56 -27.73 -22.59
CA HIS A 94 -7.27 -27.68 -23.27
C HIS A 94 -7.36 -28.25 -24.69
N ARG A 95 -8.10 -29.34 -24.91
CA ARG A 95 -8.30 -29.93 -26.25
C ARG A 95 -9.02 -28.96 -27.19
N VAL A 96 -10.07 -28.28 -26.72
CA VAL A 96 -10.80 -27.25 -27.48
C VAL A 96 -9.90 -26.05 -27.82
N LEU A 97 -9.04 -25.63 -26.90
CA LEU A 97 -8.03 -24.59 -27.17
C LEU A 97 -7.02 -25.01 -28.24
N MET A 98 -6.67 -26.31 -28.30
CA MET A 98 -5.76 -26.85 -29.32
C MET A 98 -6.44 -27.02 -30.68
N GLU A 99 -7.74 -27.35 -30.73
CA GLU A 99 -8.52 -27.47 -31.97
C GLU A 99 -8.75 -26.12 -32.68
N GLN A 100 -8.78 -25.00 -31.93
CA GLN A 100 -8.88 -23.64 -32.49
C GLN A 100 -7.60 -23.14 -33.19
N ASP A 101 -6.48 -23.88 -33.09
CA ASP A 101 -5.17 -23.51 -33.64
C ASP A 101 -4.80 -24.27 -34.95
N MET A 102 -5.76 -24.91 -35.62
CA MET A 102 -5.53 -25.79 -36.79
C MET A 102 -6.19 -25.30 -38.08
N GLU A 103 -5.41 -24.93 -39.10
CA GLU A 103 -5.87 -24.71 -40.49
C GLU A 103 -5.43 -25.86 -41.41
N LYS A 104 -6.29 -26.22 -42.38
CA LYS A 104 -6.01 -27.23 -43.42
C LYS A 104 -5.09 -26.64 -44.51
N GLY A 105 -3.88 -27.19 -44.65
CA GLY A 105 -3.00 -26.92 -45.80
C GLY A 105 -3.38 -27.76 -47.04
N GLU A 106 -3.03 -27.27 -48.23
CA GLU A 106 -3.40 -27.84 -49.54
C GLU A 106 -2.82 -29.23 -49.86
N ASP A 107 -1.95 -29.77 -49.00
CA ASP A 107 -1.23 -31.03 -49.21
C ASP A 107 -1.95 -32.24 -48.56
N GLY A 108 -3.14 -32.03 -47.95
CA GLY A 108 -3.94 -33.11 -47.36
C GLY A 108 -3.40 -33.66 -46.02
N PHE A 109 -2.39 -33.04 -45.42
CA PHE A 109 -1.85 -33.40 -44.10
C PHE A 109 -2.10 -32.28 -43.08
N PHE A 110 -2.63 -32.62 -41.89
CA PHE A 110 -2.80 -31.66 -40.79
C PHE A 110 -1.43 -31.32 -40.18
N LYS A 111 -1.05 -30.04 -40.18
CA LYS A 111 0.17 -29.53 -39.51
C LYS A 111 -0.19 -28.95 -38.15
N ILE A 112 0.39 -29.51 -37.10
CA ILE A 112 0.37 -28.95 -35.74
C ILE A 112 1.35 -27.75 -35.70
N LYS A 113 0.92 -26.61 -35.16
CA LYS A 113 1.84 -25.52 -34.76
C LYS A 113 2.86 -26.08 -33.77
N LYS A 114 4.13 -26.09 -34.18
CA LYS A 114 5.26 -26.62 -33.41
C LYS A 114 5.39 -25.94 -32.04
N GLU A 115 5.39 -26.76 -30.99
CA GLU A 115 5.93 -26.59 -29.63
C GLU A 115 5.67 -25.27 -28.87
N ARG A 116 4.68 -25.30 -27.98
CA ARG A 116 4.74 -24.53 -26.73
C ARG A 116 5.69 -25.24 -25.76
N LYS A 117 6.92 -24.74 -25.68
CA LYS A 117 7.86 -25.05 -24.60
C LYS A 117 7.21 -24.75 -23.25
N GLY A 118 7.36 -25.71 -22.35
CA GLY A 118 7.17 -25.53 -20.92
C GLY A 118 7.88 -24.27 -20.42
N LEU A 119 7.19 -23.63 -19.49
CA LEU A 119 7.43 -22.33 -18.88
C LEU A 119 8.76 -22.30 -18.08
N ILE A 120 9.89 -22.20 -18.77
CA ILE A 120 11.19 -21.78 -18.23
C ILE A 120 11.90 -20.94 -19.30
N LEU A 121 12.08 -19.63 -19.06
CA LEU A 121 13.19 -18.86 -19.66
C LEU A 121 13.45 -17.52 -18.93
N TRP A 122 14.48 -17.51 -18.08
CA TRP A 122 15.49 -16.45 -18.11
C TRP A 122 16.45 -16.77 -19.27
N GLY A 123 16.83 -15.77 -20.08
CA GLY A 123 17.95 -15.90 -21.02
C GLY A 123 17.77 -15.19 -22.38
N ASP A 124 18.45 -14.05 -22.49
CA ASP A 124 19.03 -13.37 -23.66
C ASP A 124 18.18 -13.08 -24.90
N ASP A 125 17.74 -11.82 -24.99
CA ASP A 125 17.28 -11.19 -26.23
C ASP A 125 18.24 -10.06 -26.62
N HIS A 126 19.18 -10.37 -27.51
CA HIS A 126 19.85 -9.35 -28.31
C HIS A 126 18.94 -9.02 -29.51
N GLY A 127 18.10 -7.99 -29.37
CA GLY A 127 17.44 -7.39 -30.53
C GLY A 127 16.09 -6.75 -30.27
N ASN A 128 16.12 -5.45 -29.94
CA ASN A 128 14.98 -4.51 -29.90
C ASN A 128 14.15 -4.50 -28.59
N GLU A 129 14.79 -4.01 -27.52
CA GLU A 129 14.18 -3.73 -26.21
C GLU A 129 13.08 -2.65 -26.30
N THR A 130 11.83 -3.09 -26.41
CA THR A 130 10.72 -2.33 -25.82
C THR A 130 10.67 -2.70 -24.34
N LYS A 131 11.23 -1.82 -23.48
CA LYS A 131 11.30 -2.00 -22.02
C LYS A 131 9.97 -2.51 -21.44
N LYS A 132 9.93 -3.77 -20.98
CA LYS A 132 8.80 -4.31 -20.21
C LYS A 132 8.69 -3.52 -18.91
N LYS A 133 7.62 -2.72 -18.77
CA LYS A 133 7.37 -1.89 -17.59
C LYS A 133 7.21 -2.76 -16.34
N VAL A 134 7.99 -2.48 -15.29
CA VAL A 134 7.87 -3.13 -13.98
C VAL A 134 6.43 -2.96 -13.48
N SER A 135 5.78 -4.09 -13.15
CA SER A 135 4.38 -4.05 -12.71
C SER A 135 4.28 -3.62 -11.25
N PHE A 136 3.42 -2.64 -11.01
CA PHE A 136 3.04 -2.22 -9.66
C PHE A 136 2.19 -3.25 -8.91
N HIS A 137 1.47 -4.08 -9.65
CA HIS A 137 0.64 -5.12 -9.06
C HIS A 137 0.67 -6.37 -9.94
N VAL A 138 1.09 -7.49 -9.36
CA VAL A 138 1.05 -8.79 -10.02
C VAL A 138 -0.12 -9.58 -9.45
N HIS A 139 -1.19 -9.69 -10.24
CA HIS A 139 -2.47 -10.30 -9.82
C HIS A 139 -2.38 -11.80 -9.52
N THR A 140 -1.38 -12.49 -10.08
CA THR A 140 -1.14 -13.93 -9.88
C THR A 140 -0.39 -14.23 -8.58
N LEU A 141 0.22 -13.23 -7.92
CA LEU A 141 0.93 -13.46 -6.66
C LEU A 141 -0.07 -13.80 -5.55
N ARG A 142 0.20 -14.90 -4.85
CA ARG A 142 -0.50 -15.25 -3.61
C ARG A 142 -0.22 -14.19 -2.55
N LYS A 143 -1.20 -13.92 -1.68
CA LYS A 143 -1.03 -12.97 -0.58
C LYS A 143 -0.04 -13.55 0.44
N PRO A 144 1.08 -12.86 0.75
CA PRO A 144 2.02 -13.31 1.76
C PRO A 144 1.38 -13.44 3.14
N GLN A 145 0.34 -12.66 3.44
CA GLN A 145 -0.40 -12.74 4.70
C GLN A 145 -0.98 -14.15 4.95
N TYR A 146 -1.53 -14.80 3.92
CA TYR A 146 -2.01 -16.18 4.05
C TYR A 146 -0.87 -17.19 4.00
N HIS A 147 0.15 -16.96 3.16
CA HIS A 147 1.23 -17.91 3.00
C HIS A 147 2.09 -18.06 4.27
N TYR A 148 2.34 -16.95 4.96
CA TYR A 148 3.15 -16.90 6.19
C TYR A 148 2.29 -16.79 7.46
N ASN A 149 0.96 -16.93 7.35
CA ASN A 149 0.02 -16.77 8.48
C ASN A 149 0.22 -15.47 9.26
N LEU A 150 0.43 -14.37 8.55
CA LEU A 150 0.63 -13.05 9.15
C LEU A 150 -0.71 -12.56 9.69
N ALA A 151 -0.90 -12.65 11.01
CA ALA A 151 -2.05 -12.07 11.67
C ALA A 151 -1.93 -10.54 11.67
N VAL A 152 -2.96 -9.84 11.21
CA VAL A 152 -3.03 -8.37 11.22
C VAL A 152 -4.34 -7.96 11.87
N ASP A 153 -4.25 -7.13 12.91
CA ASP A 153 -5.43 -6.52 13.52
C ASP A 153 -5.86 -5.29 12.74
N ASN A 154 -6.80 -5.48 11.81
CA ASN A 154 -7.44 -4.41 11.05
C ASN A 154 -8.70 -3.85 11.72
N SER A 155 -9.00 -4.20 12.97
CA SER A 155 -10.17 -3.67 13.68
C SER A 155 -10.16 -2.14 13.73
N ASN A 156 -11.35 -1.55 13.81
CA ASN A 156 -11.52 -0.10 13.94
C ASN A 156 -11.30 0.36 15.39
N GLN A 157 -10.18 -0.05 15.99
CA GLN A 157 -9.73 0.34 17.32
C GLN A 157 -8.35 1.01 17.22
N PRO A 158 -8.00 1.93 18.12
CA PRO A 158 -6.67 2.53 18.16
C PRO A 158 -5.55 1.49 18.15
N PHE A 159 -4.39 1.84 17.59
CA PHE A 159 -3.23 0.95 17.59
C PHE A 159 -2.67 0.82 19.01
N GLU A 160 -2.33 -0.41 19.42
CA GLU A 160 -1.72 -0.66 20.71
C GLU A 160 -0.21 -0.86 20.59
N HIS A 161 0.56 0.09 21.14
CA HIS A 161 2.01 0.00 21.24
C HIS A 161 2.42 -0.91 22.41
N VAL A 162 2.21 -2.22 22.27
CA VAL A 162 2.34 -3.23 23.35
C VAL A 162 3.72 -3.29 24.03
N TRP A 163 4.76 -2.72 23.41
CA TRP A 163 6.13 -2.70 23.92
C TRP A 163 6.52 -1.39 24.61
N LEU A 164 5.65 -0.39 24.58
CA LEU A 164 5.87 0.88 25.26
C LEU A 164 5.25 0.88 26.65
N GLU A 165 5.94 1.53 27.57
CA GLU A 165 5.39 1.83 28.89
C GLU A 165 4.24 2.83 28.78
N LYS A 166 3.27 2.74 29.69
CA LYS A 166 2.17 3.70 29.80
C LYS A 166 2.32 4.50 31.09
N GLU A 167 2.17 5.82 31.00
CA GLU A 167 2.05 6.69 32.16
C GLU A 167 0.61 7.20 32.31
N LYS A 168 0.22 7.46 33.56
CA LYS A 168 -1.07 8.07 33.88
C LYS A 168 -0.93 9.59 33.87
N THR A 169 -1.75 10.25 33.06
CA THR A 169 -1.88 11.70 32.97
C THR A 169 -3.26 12.14 33.46
N GLU A 170 -3.50 13.45 33.59
CA GLU A 170 -4.81 13.99 33.96
C GLU A 170 -5.91 13.62 32.95
N ASP A 171 -5.53 13.44 31.67
CA ASP A 171 -6.43 13.13 30.55
C ASP A 171 -6.56 11.62 30.24
N GLY A 172 -5.85 10.74 30.97
CA GLY A 172 -5.93 9.29 30.77
C GLY A 172 -4.59 8.56 30.90
N GLU A 173 -4.36 7.55 30.05
CA GLU A 173 -3.07 6.87 29.92
C GLU A 173 -2.47 7.20 28.56
N ARG A 174 -1.17 7.52 28.53
CA ARG A 174 -0.42 7.72 27.27
C ARG A 174 0.79 6.79 27.23
N PHE A 175 1.22 6.43 26.02
CA PHE A 175 2.48 5.75 25.82
C PHE A 175 3.66 6.71 26.05
N ILE A 176 4.71 6.21 26.70
CA ILE A 176 5.99 6.90 26.83
C ILE A 176 6.85 6.50 25.63
N HIS A 177 7.22 7.48 24.80
CA HIS A 177 8.09 7.20 23.66
C HIS A 177 9.54 6.99 24.15
N PRO A 178 10.30 5.99 23.66
CA PRO A 178 11.65 5.70 24.17
C PRO A 178 12.65 6.86 24.02
N LEU A 179 12.43 7.75 23.06
CA LEU A 179 13.25 8.95 22.90
C LEU A 179 13.04 10.00 24.01
N GLU A 180 11.93 9.97 24.77
CA GLU A 180 11.68 10.94 25.85
C GLU A 180 12.75 10.89 26.96
N TYR A 181 13.48 9.78 27.07
CA TYR A 181 14.60 9.64 28.02
C TYR A 181 15.89 10.32 27.57
N TYR A 182 15.94 10.85 26.34
CA TYR A 182 17.14 11.41 25.74
C TYR A 182 16.90 12.83 25.23
N SER A 183 17.91 13.67 25.34
CA SER A 183 17.94 14.95 24.65
C SER A 183 18.56 14.80 23.27
N VAL A 184 18.22 15.69 22.35
CA VAL A 184 18.85 15.72 21.02
C VAL A 184 20.38 15.87 21.12
N LEU A 185 20.86 16.60 22.13
CA LEU A 185 22.29 16.81 22.38
C LEU A 185 23.04 15.52 22.75
N ASP A 186 22.33 14.48 23.21
CA ASP A 186 22.94 13.18 23.49
C ASP A 186 23.35 12.43 22.22
N PHE A 187 22.77 12.79 21.07
CA PHE A 187 23.02 12.15 19.77
C PHE A 187 23.98 12.92 18.87
N VAL A 188 24.19 14.22 19.13
CA VAL A 188 25.11 15.03 18.35
C VAL A 188 26.54 14.56 18.60
N ASP A 189 27.24 14.21 17.52
CA ASP A 189 28.60 13.71 17.58
C ASP A 189 29.56 14.72 18.24
N LYS A 190 30.16 14.34 19.37
CA LYS A 190 31.15 15.15 20.10
C LYS A 190 32.56 15.07 19.51
N ASN A 191 32.79 14.16 18.57
CA ASN A 191 34.08 13.98 17.91
C ASN A 191 34.35 15.11 16.91
N SER A 192 35.62 15.50 16.76
CA SER A 192 36.00 16.59 15.85
C SER A 192 35.71 16.22 14.39
N ILE A 193 34.63 16.80 13.84
CA ILE A 193 34.26 16.68 12.42
C ILE A 193 35.40 17.15 11.51
N GLU A 194 36.29 18.03 12.00
CA GLU A 194 37.49 18.49 11.30
C GLU A 194 38.45 17.36 10.91
N SER A 195 38.40 16.24 11.64
CA SER A 195 39.23 15.06 11.40
C SER A 195 38.48 13.91 10.71
N LEU A 196 37.20 14.11 10.36
CA LEU A 196 36.39 13.08 9.71
C LEU A 196 36.88 12.83 8.29
N VAL A 197 37.26 11.58 8.00
CA VAL A 197 37.60 11.12 6.64
C VAL A 197 36.43 10.29 6.12
N PRO A 198 35.71 10.75 5.08
CA PRO A 198 34.60 10.01 4.49
C PRO A 198 35.03 8.64 3.97
N VAL A 199 34.31 7.60 4.35
CA VAL A 199 34.62 6.23 3.91
C VAL A 199 33.68 5.84 2.77
N LYS A 200 34.21 5.87 1.54
CA LYS A 200 33.47 5.42 0.36
C LYS A 200 33.36 3.89 0.35
N PRO A 201 32.16 3.30 0.16
CA PRO A 201 32.04 1.85 0.08
C PRO A 201 32.68 1.32 -1.21
N PRO A 202 33.13 0.05 -1.23
CA PRO A 202 33.53 -0.61 -2.47
C PRO A 202 32.33 -0.78 -3.40
N PRO A 203 32.51 -1.01 -4.71
CA PRO A 203 31.39 -1.30 -5.61
C PRO A 203 30.54 -2.49 -5.12
N LEU A 204 29.25 -2.53 -5.49
CA LEU A 204 28.31 -3.56 -5.03
C LEU A 204 28.80 -4.99 -5.32
N GLU A 205 29.51 -5.18 -6.43
CA GLU A 205 30.08 -6.47 -6.87
C GLU A 205 31.15 -7.00 -5.93
N PHE A 206 31.85 -6.11 -5.22
CA PHE A 206 32.93 -6.45 -4.29
C PHE A 206 32.51 -6.35 -2.82
N THR A 207 31.29 -5.88 -2.57
CA THR A 207 30.76 -5.74 -1.21
C THR A 207 30.07 -7.03 -0.80
N PRO A 208 30.49 -7.68 0.31
CA PRO A 208 29.80 -8.84 0.85
C PRO A 208 28.31 -8.57 1.03
N PHE A 209 27.51 -9.51 0.54
CA PHE A 209 26.06 -9.41 0.55
C PHE A 209 25.44 -10.65 1.17
N LYS A 210 24.41 -10.45 1.99
CA LYS A 210 23.60 -11.54 2.54
C LYS A 210 22.11 -11.25 2.44
N LEU A 211 21.39 -12.15 1.77
CA LEU A 211 19.95 -12.24 1.87
C LEU A 211 19.60 -13.02 3.15
N VAL A 212 18.85 -12.38 4.06
CA VAL A 212 18.49 -12.91 5.37
C VAL A 212 17.05 -13.39 5.33
N GLU A 213 16.88 -14.73 5.23
CA GLU A 213 15.58 -15.38 5.06
C GLU A 213 15.25 -16.39 6.17
N ASP A 214 16.11 -16.48 7.20
CA ASP A 214 15.91 -17.35 8.35
C ASP A 214 16.32 -16.66 9.66
N VAL A 215 15.85 -17.22 10.78
CA VAL A 215 16.06 -16.68 12.12
C VAL A 215 17.55 -16.71 12.51
N LYS A 216 18.32 -17.68 12.00
CA LYS A 216 19.76 -17.77 12.27
C LYS A 216 20.49 -16.59 11.64
N GLY A 217 20.22 -16.31 10.38
CA GLY A 217 20.76 -15.17 9.65
C GLY A 217 20.38 -13.84 10.28
N LEU A 218 19.16 -13.74 10.81
CA LEU A 218 18.69 -12.54 11.52
C LEU A 218 19.41 -12.33 12.85
N LYS A 219 19.68 -13.39 13.61
CA LYS A 219 20.50 -13.32 14.84
C LYS A 219 21.95 -12.93 14.55
N GLU A 220 22.54 -13.49 13.49
CA GLU A 220 23.88 -13.13 13.03
C GLU A 220 23.95 -11.66 12.61
N LEU A 221 22.92 -11.16 11.90
CA LEU A 221 22.79 -9.75 11.57
C LEU A 221 22.72 -8.88 12.83
N ALA A 222 21.83 -9.19 13.78
CA ALA A 222 21.71 -8.46 15.04
C ALA A 222 23.06 -8.38 15.80
N ALA A 223 23.79 -9.49 15.86
CA ALA A 223 25.11 -9.53 16.47
C ALA A 223 26.11 -8.61 15.76
N LYS A 224 26.14 -8.61 14.42
CA LYS A 224 26.98 -7.68 13.66
C LYS A 224 26.62 -6.21 13.91
N LEU A 225 25.33 -5.88 13.93
CA LEU A 225 24.87 -4.51 14.18
C LEU A 225 25.23 -4.03 15.58
N SER A 226 25.26 -4.91 16.58
CA SER A 226 25.70 -4.56 17.93
C SER A 226 27.17 -4.17 18.04
N LEU A 227 28.01 -4.58 17.07
CA LEU A 227 29.45 -4.36 17.06
C LEU A 227 29.89 -3.13 16.25
N VAL A 228 29.02 -2.55 15.42
CA VAL A 228 29.32 -1.34 14.65
C VAL A 228 28.78 -0.10 15.36
N ASP A 229 29.32 1.08 15.07
CA ASP A 229 28.84 2.35 15.66
C ASP A 229 27.69 2.96 14.87
N GLU A 230 27.62 2.67 13.56
CA GLU A 230 26.57 3.14 12.67
C GLU A 230 26.18 2.12 11.59
N PHE A 231 24.93 2.18 11.16
CA PHE A 231 24.43 1.42 10.01
C PHE A 231 23.31 2.18 9.30
N ALA A 232 23.22 1.97 7.98
CA ALA A 232 22.16 2.51 7.14
C ALA A 232 20.96 1.56 7.09
N VAL A 233 19.75 2.12 7.00
CA VAL A 233 18.50 1.35 6.92
C VAL A 233 17.60 1.95 5.84
N ASP A 234 16.88 1.08 5.13
CA ASP A 234 15.76 1.45 4.26
C ASP A 234 14.70 0.33 4.29
N LEU A 235 13.49 0.61 3.82
CA LEU A 235 12.40 -0.37 3.76
C LEU A 235 11.68 -0.34 2.41
N GLU A 236 11.17 -1.51 2.00
CA GLU A 236 10.23 -1.59 0.88
C GLU A 236 8.84 -1.99 1.35
N HIS A 237 7.83 -1.26 0.87
CA HIS A 237 6.47 -1.35 1.39
C HIS A 237 5.43 -1.60 0.28
N ASN A 238 4.44 -2.45 0.57
CA ASN A 238 3.29 -2.67 -0.30
C ASN A 238 1.99 -2.29 0.42
N GLN A 239 1.26 -1.34 -0.15
CA GLN A 239 -0.03 -0.88 0.39
C GLN A 239 -1.24 -1.30 -0.46
N TYR A 240 -1.04 -1.90 -1.64
CA TYR A 240 -2.16 -2.12 -2.56
C TYR A 240 -3.01 -3.34 -2.16
N ARG A 241 -2.36 -4.39 -1.65
CA ARG A 241 -2.98 -5.67 -1.29
C ARG A 241 -2.89 -5.97 0.22
N SER A 242 -2.99 -4.92 1.01
CA SER A 242 -3.03 -4.89 2.48
C SER A 242 -3.82 -3.66 2.90
N PHE A 243 -4.60 -3.72 3.99
CA PHE A 243 -5.40 -2.58 4.46
C PHE A 243 -4.52 -1.51 5.09
N GLN A 244 -3.73 -1.87 6.11
CA GLN A 244 -2.81 -0.94 6.78
C GLN A 244 -1.49 -0.78 6.03
N GLY A 245 -1.19 -1.66 5.07
CA GLY A 245 0.10 -1.76 4.40
C GLY A 245 0.96 -2.91 4.93
N LEU A 246 2.04 -3.21 4.24
CA LEU A 246 2.91 -4.35 4.54
C LEU A 246 4.36 -4.04 4.16
N THR A 247 5.24 -4.00 5.15
CA THR A 247 6.70 -3.95 4.91
C THR A 247 7.14 -5.30 4.36
N CYS A 248 7.68 -5.28 3.15
CA CYS A 248 8.02 -6.46 2.36
C CYS A 248 9.52 -6.81 2.44
N LEU A 249 10.37 -5.82 2.62
CA LEU A 249 11.81 -5.96 2.80
C LEU A 249 12.37 -4.88 3.73
N MET A 250 13.53 -5.16 4.31
CA MET A 250 14.35 -4.21 5.03
C MET A 250 15.80 -4.34 4.55
N GLN A 251 16.37 -3.23 4.15
CA GLN A 251 17.74 -3.10 3.66
C GLN A 251 18.58 -2.56 4.81
N ILE A 252 19.76 -3.15 5.02
CA ILE A 252 20.71 -2.65 6.02
C ILE A 252 22.11 -2.70 5.44
N SER A 253 22.84 -1.59 5.53
CA SER A 253 24.26 -1.55 5.18
C SER A 253 25.10 -1.13 6.36
N THR A 254 26.15 -1.89 6.61
CA THR A 254 27.26 -1.47 7.48
C THR A 254 28.33 -0.81 6.62
N ARG A 255 29.44 -0.37 7.21
CA ARG A 255 30.59 0.14 6.45
C ARG A 255 31.22 -0.91 5.52
N THR A 256 30.96 -2.19 5.75
CA THR A 256 31.69 -3.29 5.09
C THR A 256 30.81 -4.31 4.38
N GLU A 257 29.51 -4.37 4.68
CA GLU A 257 28.60 -5.43 4.19
C GLU A 257 27.18 -4.90 4.00
N ASP A 258 26.47 -5.46 3.02
CA ASP A 258 25.05 -5.20 2.76
C ASP A 258 24.18 -6.40 3.13
N PHE A 259 22.99 -6.12 3.65
CA PHE A 259 21.99 -7.10 4.04
C PHE A 259 20.64 -6.73 3.45
N ILE A 260 19.93 -7.74 2.99
CA ILE A 260 18.52 -7.62 2.64
C ILE A 260 17.77 -8.63 3.50
N VAL A 261 16.82 -8.17 4.30
CA VAL A 261 16.01 -8.99 5.19
C VAL A 261 14.64 -9.22 4.56
N ASP A 262 14.26 -10.49 4.40
CA ASP A 262 12.90 -10.86 4.01
C ASP A 262 11.96 -10.72 5.22
N THR A 263 11.36 -9.53 5.35
CA THR A 263 10.48 -9.21 6.48
C THR A 263 9.10 -9.85 6.38
N LEU A 264 8.72 -10.43 5.23
CA LEU A 264 7.50 -11.22 5.10
C LEU A 264 7.68 -12.58 5.77
N LYS A 265 8.78 -13.27 5.44
CA LYS A 265 9.11 -14.58 5.98
C LYS A 265 9.53 -14.52 7.45
N LEU A 266 10.15 -13.42 7.87
CA LEU A 266 10.69 -13.22 9.22
C LEU A 266 9.84 -12.30 10.10
N ARG A 267 8.60 -12.00 9.72
CA ARG A 267 7.77 -10.95 10.34
C ARG A 267 7.76 -11.00 11.86
N ASP A 268 7.48 -12.16 12.44
CA ASP A 268 7.38 -12.35 13.90
C ASP A 268 8.74 -12.39 14.63
N HIS A 269 9.85 -12.34 13.89
CA HIS A 269 11.21 -12.45 14.40
C HIS A 269 12.02 -11.17 14.26
N VAL A 270 11.74 -10.33 13.26
CA VAL A 270 12.42 -9.05 13.03
C VAL A 270 12.44 -8.20 14.29
N GLY A 271 11.28 -7.94 14.88
CA GLY A 271 11.16 -7.17 16.12
C GLY A 271 11.92 -7.79 17.31
N LYS A 272 11.86 -9.12 17.45
CA LYS A 272 12.50 -9.84 18.57
C LYS A 272 14.02 -9.76 18.56
N HIS A 273 14.63 -9.51 17.40
CA HIS A 273 16.08 -9.55 17.23
C HIS A 273 16.71 -8.20 16.90
N LEU A 274 15.96 -7.28 16.27
CA LEU A 274 16.49 -5.99 15.86
C LEU A 274 16.04 -4.82 16.74
N ARG A 275 15.00 -4.96 17.58
CA ARG A 275 14.49 -3.86 18.41
C ARG A 275 15.58 -3.24 19.29
N ASP A 276 16.33 -4.06 20.01
CA ASP A 276 17.32 -3.57 20.98
C ASP A 276 18.41 -2.73 20.30
N VAL A 277 18.91 -3.15 19.13
CA VAL A 277 19.96 -2.41 18.41
C VAL A 277 19.43 -1.13 17.74
N PHE A 278 18.17 -1.12 17.32
CA PHE A 278 17.52 0.09 16.81
C PHE A 278 17.19 1.10 17.92
N MET A 279 16.91 0.62 19.13
CA MET A 279 16.68 1.47 20.31
C MET A 279 17.96 1.86 21.05
N ASP A 280 19.10 1.24 20.76
CA ASP A 280 20.38 1.56 21.38
C ASP A 280 20.81 3.00 21.00
N PRO A 281 20.89 3.95 21.96
CA PRO A 281 21.27 5.33 21.69
C PRO A 281 22.75 5.48 21.27
N THR A 282 23.59 4.47 21.54
CA THR A 282 25.00 4.48 21.15
C THR A 282 25.21 4.14 19.68
N LYS A 283 24.21 3.56 19.03
CA LYS A 283 24.24 3.13 17.63
C LYS A 283 23.56 4.16 16.77
N LYS A 284 24.20 4.66 15.72
CA LYS A 284 23.57 5.60 14.79
C LYS A 284 22.88 4.86 13.65
N LYS A 285 21.60 5.18 13.46
CA LYS A 285 20.81 4.68 12.33
C LYS A 285 20.73 5.78 11.28
N VAL A 286 21.28 5.54 10.10
CA VAL A 286 21.20 6.50 8.98
C VAL A 286 20.08 6.08 8.04
N LEU A 287 19.13 6.98 7.79
CA LEU A 287 18.02 6.77 6.87
C LEU A 287 17.90 7.95 5.89
N HIS A 288 17.02 7.82 4.90
CA HIS A 288 16.71 8.89 3.96
C HIS A 288 15.21 9.13 3.86
N GLY A 289 14.71 10.25 4.40
CA GLY A 289 13.29 10.58 4.35
C GLY A 289 12.43 9.58 5.13
N ALA A 290 12.80 9.34 6.38
CA ALA A 290 12.35 8.21 7.18
C ALA A 290 10.92 8.32 7.72
N ASP A 291 10.16 9.38 7.36
CA ASP A 291 8.84 9.68 7.91
C ASP A 291 7.87 8.48 7.85
N ARG A 292 7.93 7.68 6.79
CA ARG A 292 7.10 6.48 6.65
C ARG A 292 7.74 5.24 7.28
N ASP A 293 9.06 5.12 7.21
CA ASP A 293 9.77 3.97 7.75
C ASP A 293 9.61 3.86 9.26
N ILE A 294 9.64 4.99 9.97
CA ILE A 294 9.42 5.03 11.42
C ILE A 294 8.09 4.38 11.78
N VAL A 295 6.99 4.79 11.14
CA VAL A 295 5.67 4.23 11.46
C VAL A 295 5.49 2.79 10.99
N TRP A 296 6.14 2.40 9.89
CA TRP A 296 6.12 1.01 9.41
C TRP A 296 6.88 0.05 10.33
N LEU A 297 8.04 0.45 10.84
CA LEU A 297 8.82 -0.32 11.82
C LEU A 297 8.02 -0.59 13.10
N GLN A 298 7.29 0.43 13.58
CA GLN A 298 6.44 0.32 14.76
C GLN A 298 5.26 -0.62 14.50
N ARG A 299 4.50 -0.35 13.43
CA ARG A 299 3.30 -1.13 13.05
C ARG A 299 3.63 -2.61 12.86
N ASP A 300 4.71 -2.90 12.14
CA ASP A 300 4.98 -4.25 11.64
C ASP A 300 5.86 -5.08 12.58
N PHE A 301 6.77 -4.44 13.32
CA PHE A 301 7.80 -5.14 14.09
C PHE A 301 7.91 -4.64 15.53
N GLY A 302 7.18 -3.59 15.92
CA GLY A 302 7.33 -2.93 17.23
C GLY A 302 8.76 -2.43 17.43
N ILE A 303 9.39 -1.88 16.38
CA ILE A 303 10.72 -1.29 16.43
C ILE A 303 10.58 0.23 16.49
N TYR A 304 11.27 0.84 17.46
CA TYR A 304 11.42 2.29 17.59
C TYR A 304 12.89 2.64 17.38
N ILE A 305 13.18 3.82 16.83
CA ILE A 305 14.54 4.24 16.52
C ILE A 305 14.99 5.33 17.51
N CYS A 306 16.11 5.09 18.18
CA CYS A 306 16.86 6.12 18.91
C CYS A 306 18.10 6.54 18.11
N ASN A 307 18.63 7.76 18.25
CA ASN A 307 19.86 8.20 17.53
C ASN A 307 19.80 7.95 16.01
N MET A 308 18.94 8.70 15.33
CA MET A 308 18.76 8.63 13.88
C MET A 308 19.35 9.87 13.20
N PHE A 309 19.98 9.69 12.05
CA PHE A 309 20.36 10.77 11.15
C PHE A 309 19.64 10.61 9.81
N ASP A 310 18.75 11.56 9.50
CA ASP A 310 18.00 11.56 8.25
C ASP A 310 18.72 12.42 7.20
N THR A 311 19.29 11.77 6.19
CA THR A 311 19.96 12.46 5.06
C THR A 311 18.99 13.30 4.22
N GLY A 312 17.71 12.95 4.19
CA GLY A 312 16.64 13.77 3.61
C GLY A 312 16.47 15.07 4.39
N GLN A 313 16.46 15.04 5.72
CA GLN A 313 16.43 16.27 6.54
C GLN A 313 17.72 17.08 6.36
N ALA A 314 18.88 16.43 6.34
CA ALA A 314 20.16 17.07 6.07
C ALA A 314 20.18 17.81 4.73
N SER A 315 19.61 17.23 3.67
CA SER A 315 19.59 17.86 2.34
C SER A 315 18.77 19.14 2.32
N ARG A 316 17.72 19.22 3.15
CA ARG A 316 16.87 20.41 3.32
C ARG A 316 17.58 21.51 4.08
N VAL A 317 18.30 21.15 5.16
CA VAL A 317 19.12 22.10 5.94
C VAL A 317 20.25 22.67 5.09
N LEU A 318 20.91 21.82 4.28
CA LEU A 318 21.91 22.23 3.30
C LEU A 318 21.35 22.98 2.09
N LYS A 319 20.01 23.13 1.98
CA LYS A 319 19.31 23.81 0.87
C LYS A 319 19.76 23.30 -0.51
N MET A 320 19.92 21.98 -0.64
CA MET A 320 20.27 21.35 -1.91
C MET A 320 19.18 21.55 -2.97
N GLU A 321 19.52 21.45 -4.25
CA GLU A 321 18.56 21.64 -5.36
C GLU A 321 17.38 20.65 -5.26
N ARG A 322 17.65 19.41 -4.85
CA ARG A 322 16.65 18.37 -4.67
C ARG A 322 16.96 17.55 -3.42
N TYR A 323 15.92 16.97 -2.83
CA TYR A 323 16.00 16.26 -1.54
C TYR A 323 15.86 14.75 -1.65
N SER A 324 15.79 14.18 -2.86
CA SER A 324 15.59 12.74 -3.06
C SER A 324 16.90 11.96 -2.95
N LEU A 325 16.81 10.69 -2.54
CA LEU A 325 17.97 9.80 -2.45
C LEU A 325 18.68 9.68 -3.79
N GLN A 326 17.93 9.57 -4.89
CA GLN A 326 18.51 9.58 -6.23
C GLN A 326 19.40 10.81 -6.48
N HIS A 327 18.96 11.99 -6.05
CA HIS A 327 19.77 13.20 -6.22
C HIS A 327 21.04 13.10 -5.39
N LEU A 328 20.97 12.63 -4.14
CA LEU A 328 22.14 12.48 -3.28
C LEU A 328 23.13 11.43 -3.84
N LEU A 329 22.64 10.29 -4.33
CA LEU A 329 23.44 9.27 -5.00
C LEU A 329 24.17 9.84 -6.23
N GLN A 330 23.48 10.61 -7.07
CA GLN A 330 24.09 11.22 -8.24
C GLN A 330 25.09 12.31 -7.85
N HIS A 331 24.74 13.18 -6.90
CA HIS A 331 25.52 14.34 -6.50
C HIS A 331 26.81 13.94 -5.76
N PHE A 332 26.71 13.03 -4.80
CA PHE A 332 27.84 12.64 -3.94
C PHE A 332 28.61 11.43 -4.47
N CYS A 333 27.93 10.48 -5.12
CA CYS A 333 28.54 9.21 -5.51
C CYS A 333 28.74 9.07 -7.02
N GLY A 334 28.11 9.92 -7.83
CA GLY A 334 28.07 9.79 -9.29
C GLY A 334 27.22 8.60 -9.76
N VAL A 335 26.34 8.06 -8.91
CA VAL A 335 25.54 6.87 -9.16
C VAL A 335 24.14 7.27 -9.64
N THR A 336 23.72 6.72 -10.77
CA THR A 336 22.38 6.96 -11.33
C THR A 336 21.40 5.88 -10.86
N ALA A 337 20.55 6.21 -9.88
CA ALA A 337 19.55 5.27 -9.36
C ALA A 337 18.43 4.96 -10.37
N ASN A 338 18.02 3.69 -10.43
CA ASN A 338 16.98 3.21 -11.34
C ASN A 338 15.56 3.33 -10.76
N LYS A 339 14.78 4.32 -11.19
CA LYS A 339 13.41 4.56 -10.68
C LYS A 339 12.37 3.48 -11.02
N GLU A 340 12.68 2.54 -11.90
CA GLU A 340 11.67 1.60 -12.42
C GLU A 340 11.08 0.70 -11.32
N TYR A 341 11.84 0.45 -10.24
CA TYR A 341 11.45 -0.48 -9.17
C TYR A 341 10.84 0.17 -7.93
N GLN A 342 10.83 1.51 -7.85
CA GLN A 342 10.24 2.23 -6.70
C GLN A 342 8.76 1.87 -6.47
N ASN A 343 8.04 1.53 -7.54
CA ASN A 343 6.62 1.14 -7.46
C ASN A 343 6.42 -0.37 -7.70
N ALA A 344 7.46 -1.19 -7.63
CA ALA A 344 7.36 -2.62 -7.89
C ALA A 344 6.49 -3.35 -6.84
N ASP A 345 5.94 -4.50 -7.23
CA ASP A 345 5.28 -5.39 -6.29
C ASP A 345 6.32 -6.18 -5.46
N TRP A 346 6.84 -5.56 -4.39
CA TRP A 346 7.87 -6.12 -3.50
C TRP A 346 7.48 -7.39 -2.73
N ARG A 347 6.25 -7.87 -2.92
CA ARG A 347 5.77 -9.17 -2.44
C ARG A 347 6.29 -10.33 -3.28
N ALA A 348 6.83 -10.07 -4.48
CA ALA A 348 7.33 -11.09 -5.38
C ALA A 348 8.43 -11.95 -4.75
N ARG A 349 8.33 -13.28 -4.89
CA ARG A 349 9.34 -14.26 -4.47
C ARG A 349 9.48 -15.38 -5.53
N PRO A 350 10.71 -15.87 -5.81
CA PRO A 350 11.99 -15.33 -5.33
C PRO A 350 12.23 -13.91 -5.84
N LEU A 351 13.06 -13.14 -5.15
CA LEU A 351 13.36 -11.76 -5.56
C LEU A 351 14.26 -11.77 -6.79
N PRO A 352 13.88 -11.08 -7.88
CA PRO A 352 14.76 -10.92 -9.04
C PRO A 352 16.05 -10.18 -8.67
N ASP A 353 17.17 -10.56 -9.28
CA ASP A 353 18.48 -9.93 -9.04
C ASP A 353 18.47 -8.41 -9.23
N VAL A 354 17.67 -7.92 -10.17
CA VAL A 354 17.47 -6.48 -10.42
C VAL A 354 16.82 -5.76 -9.24
N MET A 355 15.89 -6.41 -8.52
CA MET A 355 15.27 -5.87 -7.31
C MET A 355 16.20 -5.97 -6.11
N ILE A 356 17.00 -7.04 -6.02
CA ILE A 356 18.07 -7.18 -5.02
C ILE A 356 19.09 -6.05 -5.19
N LYS A 357 19.55 -5.81 -6.43
CA LYS A 357 20.49 -4.72 -6.73
C LYS A 357 19.91 -3.37 -6.35
N TYR A 358 18.67 -3.08 -6.77
CA TYR A 358 17.98 -1.83 -6.42
C TYR A 358 17.93 -1.63 -4.91
N GLY A 359 17.42 -2.61 -4.15
CA GLY A 359 17.32 -2.49 -2.70
C GLY A 359 18.69 -2.31 -2.04
N ARG A 360 19.74 -3.00 -2.50
CA ARG A 360 21.09 -2.76 -1.97
C ARG A 360 21.54 -1.32 -2.17
N GLU A 361 21.27 -0.73 -3.34
CA GLU A 361 21.72 0.63 -3.67
C GLU A 361 21.12 1.70 -2.74
N ASP A 362 19.94 1.47 -2.16
CA ASP A 362 19.27 2.44 -1.28
C ASP A 362 20.03 2.67 0.05
N THR A 363 20.70 1.64 0.59
CA THR A 363 21.49 1.76 1.84
C THR A 363 23.00 1.76 1.62
N HIS A 364 23.49 1.14 0.55
CA HIS A 364 24.91 0.86 0.33
C HIS A 364 25.80 2.12 0.38
N TYR A 365 25.35 3.22 -0.22
CA TYR A 365 26.09 4.49 -0.26
C TYR A 365 25.74 5.45 0.88
N LEU A 366 24.74 5.12 1.71
CA LEU A 366 24.09 6.08 2.58
C LEU A 366 25.01 6.53 3.74
N LEU A 367 25.87 5.63 4.24
CA LEU A 367 26.86 5.98 5.26
C LEU A 367 27.96 6.92 4.73
N TYR A 368 28.34 6.78 3.46
CA TYR A 368 29.28 7.70 2.82
C TYR A 368 28.65 9.09 2.61
N ILE A 369 27.39 9.11 2.18
CA ILE A 369 26.61 10.35 2.06
C ILE A 369 26.49 11.02 3.43
N TYR A 370 26.21 10.26 4.48
CA TYR A 370 26.18 10.75 5.86
C TYR A 370 27.48 11.45 6.27
N ASP A 371 28.65 10.87 6.00
CA ASP A 371 29.94 11.51 6.29
C ASP A 371 30.10 12.84 5.55
N LEU A 372 29.81 12.84 4.24
CA LEU A 372 29.94 14.04 3.39
C LEU A 372 28.99 15.15 3.81
N MET A 373 27.74 14.82 4.16
CA MET A 373 26.76 15.80 4.60
C MET A 373 27.14 16.39 5.95
N ARG A 374 27.71 15.60 6.87
CA ARG A 374 28.23 16.11 8.14
C ARG A 374 29.37 17.11 7.95
N ILE A 375 30.30 16.82 7.05
CA ILE A 375 31.38 17.77 6.69
C ILE A 375 30.78 19.06 6.15
N LYS A 376 29.82 18.98 5.22
CA LYS A 376 29.17 20.16 4.64
C LYS A 376 28.38 20.98 5.66
N LEU A 377 27.66 20.33 6.58
CA LEU A 377 26.92 21.00 7.65
C LEU A 377 27.87 21.74 8.59
N PHE A 378 29.03 21.16 8.85
CA PHE A 378 30.08 21.77 9.65
C PHE A 378 30.81 22.91 8.94
N GLU A 379 31.03 22.82 7.63
CA GLU A 379 31.52 23.94 6.81
C GLU A 379 30.52 25.11 6.85
N LEU A 380 29.22 24.81 6.69
CA LEU A 380 28.15 25.80 6.76
C LEU A 380 28.07 26.48 8.13
N SER A 381 28.32 25.76 9.23
CA SER A 381 28.34 26.33 10.57
C SER A 381 29.50 27.30 10.79
N LYS A 382 30.62 27.13 10.06
CA LYS A 382 31.76 28.06 10.10
C LYS A 382 31.54 29.32 9.27
N GLU A 383 30.73 29.22 8.22
CA GLU A 383 30.41 30.34 7.32
C GLU A 383 29.27 31.23 7.83
N SER A 384 28.39 30.69 8.69
CA SER A 384 27.22 31.40 9.20
C SER A 384 27.55 32.22 10.45
N GLU A 385 27.14 33.49 10.49
CA GLU A 385 27.13 34.31 11.72
C GLU A 385 25.92 33.96 12.64
N SER A 386 25.04 33.05 12.19
CA SER A 386 23.89 32.60 12.96
C SER A 386 24.32 31.75 14.17
N PRO A 387 23.66 31.89 15.33
CA PRO A 387 23.90 31.02 16.48
C PRO A 387 23.41 29.58 16.28
N ASP A 388 22.63 29.32 15.24
CA ASP A 388 22.03 28.01 14.99
C ASP A 388 23.04 27.04 14.35
N ASP A 389 23.36 25.94 15.04
CA ASP A 389 24.18 24.85 14.52
C ASP A 389 23.38 24.00 13.52
N PRO A 390 23.72 24.00 12.21
CA PRO A 390 23.02 23.23 11.20
C PRO A 390 23.01 21.72 11.47
N LEU A 391 24.07 21.18 12.10
CA LEU A 391 24.11 19.76 12.43
C LEU A 391 23.10 19.43 13.53
N LEU A 392 23.03 20.28 14.56
CA LEU A 392 22.02 20.16 15.63
C LEU A 392 20.61 20.24 15.05
N GLU A 393 20.36 21.13 14.09
CA GLU A 393 19.07 21.23 13.42
C GLU A 393 18.67 19.92 12.72
N VAL A 394 19.61 19.26 12.04
CA VAL A 394 19.36 17.96 11.40
C VAL A 394 19.01 16.89 12.44
N TYR A 395 19.73 16.82 13.55
CA TYR A 395 19.40 15.88 14.63
C TYR A 395 18.06 16.22 15.29
N GLN A 396 17.70 17.48 15.45
CA GLN A 396 16.40 17.89 15.97
C GLN A 396 15.27 17.45 15.03
N ARG A 397 15.42 17.66 13.72
CA ARG A 397 14.44 17.22 12.72
C ARG A 397 14.34 15.70 12.67
N SER A 398 15.46 14.99 12.74
CA SER A 398 15.51 13.52 12.78
C SER A 398 14.87 12.97 14.04
N TYR A 399 15.12 13.59 15.20
CA TYR A 399 14.48 13.28 16.47
C TYR A 399 12.95 13.44 16.38
N ASN A 400 12.47 14.54 15.80
CA ASN A 400 11.05 14.80 15.63
C ASN A 400 10.38 13.76 14.71
N VAL A 401 11.08 13.29 13.68
CA VAL A 401 10.62 12.18 12.82
C VAL A 401 10.51 10.88 13.63
N CYS A 402 11.52 10.55 14.44
CA CYS A 402 11.50 9.36 15.26
C CYS A 402 10.47 9.40 16.41
N MET A 403 10.08 10.59 16.89
CA MET A 403 9.05 10.77 17.93
C MET A 403 7.63 10.44 17.46
N GLN A 404 7.41 10.25 16.16
CA GLN A 404 6.11 9.86 15.64
C GLN A 404 5.69 8.50 16.21
N LEU A 405 4.45 8.38 16.64
CA LEU A 405 3.81 7.11 16.96
C LEU A 405 2.85 6.73 15.85
N TYR A 406 2.90 5.48 15.41
CA TYR A 406 1.94 4.95 14.46
C TYR A 406 0.53 4.99 15.07
N GLU A 407 -0.41 5.52 14.29
CA GLU A 407 -1.83 5.52 14.57
C GLU A 407 -2.58 4.89 13.39
N LYS A 408 -3.64 4.14 13.70
CA LYS A 408 -4.51 3.57 12.68
C LYS A 408 -5.42 4.66 12.12
N ASP A 409 -5.67 4.61 10.82
CA ASP A 409 -6.76 5.35 10.21
C ASP A 409 -8.10 4.77 10.69
N LEU A 410 -8.78 5.49 11.57
CA LEU A 410 -10.06 5.07 12.12
C LEU A 410 -11.23 5.56 11.25
N LEU A 411 -12.18 4.66 11.02
CA LEU A 411 -13.46 5.00 10.43
C LEU A 411 -14.29 5.79 11.44
N THR A 412 -14.67 7.01 11.04
CA THR A 412 -15.59 7.89 11.75
C THR A 412 -16.78 8.21 10.85
N GLU A 413 -17.85 8.74 11.44
CA GLU A 413 -19.05 9.15 10.70
C GLU A 413 -18.73 10.16 9.57
N ASN A 414 -17.68 10.97 9.73
CA ASN A 414 -17.29 12.00 8.78
C ASN A 414 -16.14 11.60 7.84
N SER A 415 -15.58 10.39 7.96
CA SER A 415 -14.40 9.99 7.18
C SER A 415 -14.65 10.01 5.66
N PHE A 416 -15.90 9.79 5.22
CA PHE A 416 -16.28 9.87 3.80
C PHE A 416 -16.12 11.27 3.20
N LEU A 417 -16.13 12.34 4.01
CA LEU A 417 -15.96 13.72 3.56
C LEU A 417 -14.55 13.98 3.00
N ASN A 418 -13.57 13.15 3.37
CA ASN A 418 -12.18 13.26 2.95
C ASN A 418 -11.91 12.61 1.58
N ILE A 419 -12.92 12.04 0.91
CA ILE A 419 -12.76 11.46 -0.42
C ILE A 419 -12.33 12.53 -1.42
N LYS A 420 -11.15 12.34 -2.03
CA LYS A 420 -10.66 13.20 -3.12
C LYS A 420 -11.69 13.25 -4.26
N GLY A 421 -12.07 14.46 -4.66
CA GLY A 421 -13.06 14.74 -5.71
C GLY A 421 -14.49 14.91 -5.22
N LEU A 422 -14.81 14.61 -3.96
CA LEU A 422 -16.16 14.74 -3.42
C LEU A 422 -16.63 16.21 -3.40
N ARG A 423 -15.80 17.14 -2.94
CA ARG A 423 -16.11 18.58 -2.86
C ARG A 423 -16.54 19.16 -4.22
N GLY A 424 -15.84 18.78 -5.29
CA GLY A 424 -16.14 19.24 -6.65
C GLY A 424 -17.28 18.49 -7.34
N ALA A 425 -17.86 17.45 -6.71
CA ALA A 425 -18.91 16.65 -7.33
C ALA A 425 -20.30 17.31 -7.27
N GLY A 426 -20.50 18.28 -6.38
CA GLY A 426 -21.76 19.04 -6.26
C GLY A 426 -22.98 18.21 -5.84
N PHE A 427 -22.75 17.10 -5.13
CA PHE A 427 -23.79 16.14 -4.76
C PHE A 427 -24.88 16.72 -3.84
N ASN A 428 -26.10 16.20 -3.97
CA ASN A 428 -27.22 16.47 -3.05
C ASN A 428 -27.22 15.47 -1.87
N GLY A 429 -28.15 15.64 -0.91
CA GLY A 429 -28.23 14.77 0.27
C GLY A 429 -28.38 13.28 -0.06
N GLN A 430 -29.16 12.91 -1.07
CA GLN A 430 -29.29 11.50 -1.52
C GLN A 430 -27.96 10.92 -2.01
N GLN A 431 -27.27 11.64 -2.90
CA GLN A 431 -26.01 11.19 -3.46
C GLN A 431 -24.93 11.13 -2.37
N LEU A 432 -24.91 12.07 -1.43
CA LEU A 432 -23.98 12.08 -0.32
C LEU A 432 -24.23 10.92 0.66
N ALA A 433 -25.50 10.58 0.92
CA ALA A 433 -25.87 9.40 1.70
C ALA A 433 -25.38 8.10 1.03
N VAL A 434 -25.43 8.03 -0.30
CA VAL A 434 -24.87 6.89 -1.06
C VAL A 434 -23.35 6.84 -0.94
N VAL A 435 -22.66 7.98 -1.03
CA VAL A 435 -21.20 8.04 -0.81
C VAL A 435 -20.83 7.53 0.58
N SER A 436 -21.53 7.99 1.63
CA SER A 436 -21.31 7.57 3.01
C SER A 436 -21.50 6.06 3.19
N GLY A 437 -22.62 5.50 2.71
CA GLY A 437 -22.90 4.06 2.83
C GLY A 437 -21.91 3.18 2.05
N LEU A 438 -21.49 3.60 0.85
CA LEU A 438 -20.46 2.88 0.09
C LEU A 438 -19.08 2.99 0.73
N TYR A 439 -18.77 4.13 1.36
CA TYR A 439 -17.51 4.32 2.07
C TYR A 439 -17.40 3.41 3.28
N GLU A 440 -18.45 3.33 4.09
CA GLU A 440 -18.56 2.43 5.25
C GLU A 440 -18.43 0.96 4.84
N TRP A 441 -19.23 0.52 3.85
CA TRP A 441 -19.16 -0.86 3.34
C TRP A 441 -17.76 -1.21 2.84
N ARG A 442 -17.13 -0.30 2.09
CA ARG A 442 -15.77 -0.49 1.59
C ARG A 442 -14.77 -0.63 2.72
N ASP A 443 -14.85 0.20 3.76
CA ASP A 443 -13.93 0.16 4.90
C ASP A 443 -14.06 -1.15 5.68
N VAL A 444 -15.30 -1.56 6.00
CA VAL A 444 -15.59 -2.83 6.68
C VAL A 444 -15.02 -4.02 5.90
N LEU A 445 -15.28 -4.07 4.58
CA LEU A 445 -14.79 -5.15 3.73
C LEU A 445 -13.26 -5.12 3.57
N ALA A 446 -12.67 -3.93 3.42
CA ALA A 446 -11.23 -3.74 3.30
C ALA A 446 -10.48 -4.23 4.55
N ARG A 447 -11.02 -3.95 5.74
CA ARG A 447 -10.48 -4.45 7.02
C ARG A 447 -10.57 -5.97 7.13
N ALA A 448 -11.76 -6.53 6.82
CA ALA A 448 -12.02 -7.96 6.93
C ALA A 448 -11.15 -8.80 5.98
N GLU A 449 -10.95 -8.33 4.75
CA GLU A 449 -10.20 -9.04 3.71
C GLU A 449 -8.69 -8.71 3.72
N ASP A 450 -8.26 -7.77 4.57
CA ASP A 450 -6.93 -7.16 4.55
C ASP A 450 -6.53 -6.68 3.15
N GLU A 451 -7.31 -5.76 2.60
CA GLU A 451 -7.12 -5.18 1.27
C GLU A 451 -7.16 -3.67 1.33
N SER A 452 -6.49 -3.00 0.39
CA SER A 452 -6.60 -1.55 0.32
C SER A 452 -8.01 -1.13 -0.09
N THR A 453 -8.47 0.01 0.43
CA THR A 453 -9.75 0.59 0.02
C THR A 453 -9.81 0.83 -1.49
N GLY A 454 -8.69 1.20 -2.11
CA GLY A 454 -8.57 1.36 -3.56
C GLY A 454 -8.72 0.05 -4.35
N TYR A 455 -8.29 -1.10 -3.80
CA TYR A 455 -8.48 -2.40 -4.42
C TYR A 455 -9.92 -2.92 -4.29
N ILE A 456 -10.58 -2.64 -3.15
CA ILE A 456 -12.00 -2.98 -2.96
C ILE A 456 -12.89 -2.14 -3.87
N LEU A 457 -12.86 -0.80 -3.72
CA LEU A 457 -13.72 0.13 -4.45
C LEU A 457 -13.04 1.51 -4.56
N PRO A 458 -12.46 1.86 -5.72
CA PRO A 458 -11.76 3.13 -5.91
C PRO A 458 -12.66 4.36 -5.68
N ASN A 459 -12.09 5.45 -5.16
CA ASN A 459 -12.82 6.70 -4.90
C ASN A 459 -13.61 7.20 -6.12
N LYS A 460 -13.01 7.15 -7.33
CA LYS A 460 -13.68 7.56 -8.57
C LYS A 460 -14.93 6.73 -8.86
N VAL A 461 -14.93 5.45 -8.48
CA VAL A 461 -16.05 4.53 -8.70
C VAL A 461 -17.14 4.77 -7.65
N ILE A 462 -16.78 5.07 -6.39
CA ILE A 462 -17.77 5.53 -5.38
C ILE A 462 -18.54 6.74 -5.91
N LEU A 463 -17.81 7.76 -6.38
CA LEU A 463 -18.44 8.98 -6.90
C LEU A 463 -19.29 8.70 -8.14
N LEU A 464 -18.86 7.77 -9.01
CA LEU A 464 -19.64 7.36 -10.18
C LEU A 464 -20.95 6.67 -9.80
N ILE A 465 -20.90 5.70 -8.86
CA ILE A 465 -22.09 4.99 -8.37
C ILE A 465 -23.02 5.98 -7.67
N ALA A 466 -22.49 6.86 -6.83
CA ALA A 466 -23.29 7.90 -6.17
C ALA A 466 -23.93 8.87 -7.16
N LYS A 467 -23.25 9.23 -8.25
CA LYS A 467 -23.80 10.10 -9.29
C LYS A 467 -24.99 9.47 -10.02
N HIS A 468 -24.89 8.19 -10.38
CA HIS A 468 -25.89 7.50 -11.20
C HIS A 468 -26.93 6.69 -10.41
N MET A 469 -26.68 6.42 -9.12
CA MET A 469 -27.54 5.68 -8.18
C MET A 469 -28.21 4.44 -8.79
N PRO A 470 -27.43 3.44 -9.28
CA PRO A 470 -27.99 2.25 -9.90
C PRO A 470 -28.76 1.39 -8.88
N VAL A 471 -30.07 1.23 -9.09
CA VAL A 471 -30.98 0.46 -8.21
C VAL A 471 -31.15 -1.02 -8.61
N THR A 472 -30.45 -1.48 -9.65
CA THR A 472 -30.45 -2.88 -10.11
C THR A 472 -29.02 -3.35 -10.41
N ALA A 473 -28.73 -4.63 -10.19
CA ALA A 473 -27.41 -5.21 -10.43
C ALA A 473 -26.96 -5.09 -11.89
N SER A 474 -27.90 -5.21 -12.84
CA SER A 474 -27.61 -5.01 -14.27
C SER A 474 -27.15 -3.58 -14.60
N ASN A 475 -27.76 -2.56 -13.96
CA ASN A 475 -27.36 -1.17 -14.16
C ASN A 475 -25.98 -0.89 -13.55
N LEU A 476 -25.71 -1.46 -12.37
CA LEU A 476 -24.40 -1.36 -11.73
C LEU A 476 -23.31 -2.00 -12.60
N ARG A 477 -23.51 -3.23 -13.08
CA ARG A 477 -22.57 -3.93 -13.98
C ARG A 477 -22.23 -3.10 -15.21
N ARG A 478 -23.25 -2.57 -15.90
CA ARG A 478 -23.05 -1.73 -17.08
C ARG A 478 -22.28 -0.45 -16.76
N LEU A 479 -22.52 0.15 -15.59
CA LEU A 479 -21.85 1.39 -15.17
C LEU A 479 -20.35 1.18 -14.91
N ILE A 480 -19.95 0.00 -14.41
CA ILE A 480 -18.56 -0.31 -14.07
C ILE A 480 -17.82 -1.18 -15.09
N ALA A 481 -18.50 -1.69 -16.12
CA ALA A 481 -17.93 -2.61 -17.12
C ALA A 481 -16.72 -2.04 -17.87
N GLU A 482 -16.69 -0.73 -18.12
CA GLU A 482 -15.58 -0.03 -18.78
C GLU A 482 -14.46 0.40 -17.81
N ARG A 483 -14.52 -0.06 -16.56
CA ARG A 483 -13.53 0.24 -15.53
C ARG A 483 -12.81 -1.06 -15.17
N SER A 484 -11.57 -0.94 -14.68
CA SER A 484 -10.73 -2.06 -14.30
C SER A 484 -11.50 -3.12 -13.52
N ARG A 485 -11.16 -4.40 -13.68
CA ARG A 485 -11.82 -5.51 -12.98
C ARG A 485 -11.87 -5.26 -11.47
N LEU A 486 -13.07 -5.16 -10.90
CA LEU A 486 -13.30 -4.89 -9.48
C LEU A 486 -13.86 -6.16 -8.81
N PRO A 487 -13.01 -7.14 -8.45
CA PRO A 487 -13.47 -8.45 -8.02
C PRO A 487 -14.41 -8.39 -6.81
N TYR A 488 -14.17 -7.48 -5.86
CA TYR A 488 -15.01 -7.34 -4.68
C TYR A 488 -16.36 -6.69 -4.98
N VAL A 489 -16.43 -5.77 -5.94
CA VAL A 489 -17.71 -5.20 -6.37
C VAL A 489 -18.48 -6.25 -7.17
N GLU A 490 -17.80 -6.99 -8.04
CA GLU A 490 -18.37 -8.03 -8.88
C GLU A 490 -19.05 -9.15 -8.07
N ARG A 491 -18.39 -9.52 -6.96
CA ARG A 491 -18.86 -10.51 -5.99
C ARG A 491 -19.91 -9.98 -5.00
N ASN A 492 -20.17 -8.68 -4.97
CA ASN A 492 -21.06 -8.09 -3.97
C ASN A 492 -22.07 -7.14 -4.61
N HIS A 493 -22.42 -7.36 -5.88
CA HIS A 493 -23.30 -6.46 -6.63
C HIS A 493 -24.64 -6.21 -5.93
N ASP A 494 -25.26 -7.27 -5.39
CA ASP A 494 -26.56 -7.14 -4.74
C ASP A 494 -26.46 -6.35 -3.44
N ILE A 495 -25.38 -6.53 -2.66
CA ILE A 495 -25.10 -5.74 -1.46
C ILE A 495 -24.89 -4.27 -1.82
N VAL A 496 -24.07 -3.97 -2.83
CA VAL A 496 -23.80 -2.60 -3.29
C VAL A 496 -25.08 -1.91 -3.75
N VAL A 497 -25.93 -2.60 -4.52
CA VAL A 497 -27.22 -2.05 -4.97
C VAL A 497 -28.19 -1.85 -3.79
N ASN A 498 -28.21 -2.76 -2.82
CA ASN A 498 -29.02 -2.61 -1.63
C ASN A 498 -28.58 -1.41 -0.78
N ILE A 499 -27.26 -1.18 -0.65
CA ILE A 499 -26.70 0.01 0.00
C ILE A 499 -27.18 1.27 -0.72
N VAL A 500 -27.07 1.34 -2.04
CA VAL A 500 -27.55 2.49 -2.82
C VAL A 500 -29.04 2.76 -2.53
N ARG A 501 -29.89 1.72 -2.61
CA ARG A 501 -31.33 1.86 -2.38
C ARG A 501 -31.65 2.34 -0.97
N HIS A 502 -30.99 1.79 0.04
CA HIS A 502 -31.22 2.15 1.44
C HIS A 502 -30.71 3.57 1.75
N SER A 503 -29.51 3.91 1.26
CA SER A 503 -28.90 5.24 1.44
C SER A 503 -29.74 6.37 0.84
N MET A 504 -30.41 6.15 -0.30
CA MET A 504 -31.30 7.15 -0.90
C MET A 504 -32.44 7.58 0.04
N GLY A 505 -32.90 6.70 0.94
CA GLY A 505 -33.90 7.00 1.95
C GLY A 505 -33.40 7.87 3.11
N LYS A 506 -32.08 8.03 3.27
CA LYS A 506 -31.45 8.79 4.36
C LYS A 506 -31.07 10.23 4.00
N ALA A 507 -31.55 10.73 2.85
CA ALA A 507 -31.17 12.03 2.29
C ALA A 507 -31.16 13.19 3.30
N ALA A 508 -32.21 13.29 4.12
CA ALA A 508 -32.39 14.38 5.06
C ALA A 508 -31.22 14.55 6.05
N ALA A 509 -30.57 13.46 6.46
CA ALA A 509 -29.42 13.50 7.36
C ALA A 509 -28.15 14.10 6.72
N PHE A 510 -28.11 14.20 5.39
CA PHE A 510 -26.94 14.62 4.62
C PHE A 510 -27.12 15.95 3.90
N GLU A 511 -28.31 16.57 3.93
CA GLU A 511 -28.57 17.83 3.22
C GLU A 511 -27.69 18.98 3.74
N GLU A 512 -27.52 19.10 5.04
CA GLU A 512 -26.67 20.14 5.64
C GLU A 512 -25.21 19.97 5.21
N ALA A 513 -24.67 18.75 5.29
CA ALA A 513 -23.32 18.45 4.84
C ALA A 513 -23.14 18.70 3.33
N ALA A 514 -24.14 18.38 2.52
CA ALA A 514 -24.13 18.64 1.08
C ALA A 514 -24.11 20.14 0.76
N LEU A 515 -24.87 20.94 1.52
CA LEU A 515 -24.90 22.40 1.37
C LEU A 515 -23.55 23.01 1.77
N ARG A 516 -22.99 22.61 2.91
CA ARG A 516 -21.66 23.04 3.35
C ARG A 516 -20.57 22.73 2.31
N LEU A 517 -20.55 21.52 1.75
CA LEU A 517 -19.57 21.14 0.72
C LEU A 517 -19.67 22.01 -0.55
N LYS A 518 -20.88 22.43 -0.92
CA LYS A 518 -21.09 23.32 -2.08
C LYS A 518 -20.58 24.73 -1.81
N GLU A 519 -20.85 25.26 -0.62
CA GLU A 519 -20.34 26.57 -0.19
C GLU A 519 -18.81 26.59 -0.11
N GLU A 520 -18.22 25.57 0.52
CA GLU A 520 -16.76 25.40 0.58
C GLU A 520 -16.13 25.31 -0.81
N HIS A 521 -16.76 24.58 -1.74
CA HIS A 521 -16.26 24.48 -3.10
C HIS A 521 -16.37 25.81 -3.87
N ALA A 522 -17.48 26.53 -3.72
CA ALA A 522 -17.67 27.84 -4.33
C ALA A 522 -16.61 28.84 -3.83
N ALA A 523 -16.39 28.90 -2.51
CA ALA A 523 -15.36 29.74 -1.90
C ALA A 523 -13.95 29.36 -2.38
N PHE A 524 -13.66 28.06 -2.52
CA PHE A 524 -12.38 27.59 -3.06
C PHE A 524 -12.17 28.02 -4.52
N VAL A 525 -13.19 27.89 -5.36
CA VAL A 525 -13.15 28.30 -6.78
C VAL A 525 -12.99 29.82 -6.90
N GLU A 526 -13.68 30.59 -6.07
CA GLU A 526 -13.55 32.04 -6.02
C GLU A 526 -12.14 32.48 -5.60
N ALA A 527 -11.61 31.87 -4.53
CA ALA A 527 -10.24 32.12 -4.08
C ALA A 527 -9.20 31.74 -5.15
N ALA A 528 -9.39 30.63 -5.86
CA ALA A 528 -8.52 30.22 -6.96
C ALA A 528 -8.58 31.20 -8.15
N ALA A 529 -9.78 31.69 -8.49
CA ALA A 529 -9.96 32.69 -9.53
C ALA A 529 -9.32 34.04 -9.18
N LEU A 530 -9.38 34.45 -7.90
CA LEU A 530 -8.68 35.64 -7.40
C LEU A 530 -7.16 35.49 -7.51
N ARG A 531 -6.60 34.35 -7.08
CA ARG A 531 -5.15 34.08 -7.20
C ARG A 531 -4.68 34.10 -8.66
N LEU A 532 -5.44 33.51 -9.58
CA LEU A 532 -5.12 33.56 -11.01
C LEU A 532 -5.16 34.99 -11.55
N LYS A 533 -6.09 35.83 -11.08
CA LYS A 533 -6.13 37.26 -11.44
C LYS A 533 -4.95 38.03 -10.86
N GLU A 534 -4.52 37.74 -9.63
CA GLU A 534 -3.34 38.35 -8.99
C GLU A 534 -2.04 37.93 -9.68
N GLU A 535 -1.88 36.63 -10.00
CA GLU A 535 -0.75 36.12 -10.78
C GLU A 535 -0.72 36.71 -12.19
N HIS A 536 -1.89 36.84 -12.82
CA HIS A 536 -1.98 37.50 -14.14
C HIS A 536 -1.66 38.99 -14.04
N ALA A 537 -2.17 39.71 -13.03
CA ALA A 537 -1.85 41.11 -12.81
C ALA A 537 -0.36 41.34 -12.51
N ALA A 538 0.27 40.46 -11.72
CA ALA A 538 1.71 40.49 -11.45
C ALA A 538 2.55 40.17 -12.69
N SER A 539 2.04 39.31 -13.59
CA SER A 539 2.68 39.03 -14.88
C SER A 539 2.56 40.21 -15.86
N VAL A 540 1.42 40.92 -15.86
CA VAL A 540 1.19 42.09 -16.72
C VAL A 540 1.95 43.32 -16.22
N SER A 541 2.12 43.50 -14.91
CA SER A 541 2.96 44.57 -14.36
C SER A 541 4.45 44.40 -14.66
N ASN A 542 4.92 43.15 -14.82
CA ASN A 542 6.30 42.85 -15.22
C ASN A 542 6.55 43.02 -16.74
N VAL A 543 5.50 43.09 -17.56
CA VAL A 543 5.61 43.38 -19.01
C VAL A 543 5.51 44.89 -19.28
N ALA A 544 4.84 45.65 -18.43
CA ALA A 544 4.70 47.11 -18.58
C ALA A 544 5.95 47.93 -18.18
N SER A 545 7.09 47.30 -17.84
CA SER A 545 8.33 48.00 -17.43
C SER A 545 9.44 48.00 -18.47
N VAL A 546 9.22 47.51 -19.69
CA VAL A 546 10.22 47.55 -20.77
C VAL A 546 9.55 48.08 -22.03
N GLU A 547 9.64 49.39 -22.27
CA GLU A 547 9.88 50.00 -23.59
C GLU A 547 9.95 51.53 -23.46
N ASP A 548 11.18 52.05 -23.55
CA ASP A 548 11.47 53.28 -24.28
C ASP A 548 12.80 53.09 -25.02
N GLY A 549 12.84 53.37 -26.33
CA GLY A 549 14.06 53.34 -27.14
C GLY A 549 14.02 52.56 -28.46
N THR A 550 13.34 53.12 -29.46
CA THR A 550 13.81 53.32 -30.87
C THR A 550 14.62 52.22 -31.58
N GLU A 551 14.06 51.62 -32.65
CA GLU A 551 14.31 51.93 -34.09
C GLU A 551 13.78 50.81 -35.01
N ALA A 552 13.08 51.19 -36.09
CA ALA A 552 12.68 50.31 -37.20
C ALA A 552 13.80 50.23 -38.25
N PRO A 553 13.87 49.20 -39.14
CA PRO A 553 13.05 49.31 -40.36
C PRO A 553 12.59 47.99 -41.05
N GLN A 554 11.49 48.18 -41.81
CA GLN A 554 11.17 47.65 -43.15
C GLN A 554 10.59 46.23 -43.36
N SER A 555 9.37 46.25 -43.91
CA SER A 555 8.66 45.17 -44.60
C SER A 555 9.18 44.95 -46.04
N PRO A 556 8.73 43.88 -46.71
CA PRO A 556 7.81 44.19 -47.81
C PRO A 556 6.55 43.32 -47.85
N SER A 557 5.53 44.00 -48.34
CA SER A 557 4.19 43.60 -48.78
C SER A 557 4.12 42.37 -49.70
N LEU A 558 3.04 41.59 -49.58
CA LEU A 558 2.20 41.19 -50.71
C LEU A 558 0.77 40.85 -50.23
N SER A 559 -0.17 41.67 -50.71
CA SER A 559 -1.63 41.51 -50.77
C SER A 559 -2.01 40.48 -51.86
N LEU A 560 -3.19 39.89 -52.00
CA LEU A 560 -4.51 39.91 -51.36
C LEU A 560 -5.34 38.75 -51.99
N LYS A 561 -6.49 38.44 -51.35
CA LYS A 561 -7.72 37.76 -51.85
C LYS A 561 -7.76 36.24 -51.65
N ASP A 562 -8.51 35.77 -50.64
CA ASP A 562 -9.98 35.61 -50.53
C ASP A 562 -10.41 34.23 -51.04
N GLU A 563 -10.76 33.33 -50.12
CA GLU A 563 -12.08 32.67 -50.12
C GLU A 563 -12.28 31.83 -48.85
N CYS A 564 -13.44 32.04 -48.23
CA CYS A 564 -13.99 31.30 -47.08
C CYS A 564 -14.22 29.82 -47.40
N ALA A 565 -13.89 28.93 -46.45
CA ALA A 565 -14.84 27.95 -45.92
C ALA A 565 -14.27 27.15 -44.73
N ALA A 566 -15.01 27.27 -43.64
CA ALA A 566 -15.23 26.37 -42.50
C ALA A 566 -14.57 24.98 -42.43
N ASN A 567 -14.33 24.61 -41.16
CA ASN A 567 -14.16 23.28 -40.56
C ASN A 567 -12.72 22.77 -40.44
N GLY A 568 -12.11 23.16 -39.33
CA GLY A 568 -10.97 22.48 -38.75
C GLY A 568 -11.37 21.16 -38.09
N SER A 569 -10.44 20.21 -38.13
CA SER A 569 -10.02 19.33 -37.04
C SER A 569 -9.09 18.27 -37.63
N ILE A 570 -7.83 18.23 -37.21
CA ILE A 570 -7.07 17.00 -36.88
C ILE A 570 -5.68 17.43 -36.38
N GLY A 571 -5.34 16.96 -35.18
CA GLY A 571 -3.99 16.55 -34.79
C GLY A 571 -2.97 17.64 -34.48
N ILE A 572 -2.43 17.63 -33.25
CA ILE A 572 -1.14 16.97 -32.94
C ILE A 572 -0.80 17.18 -31.45
N GLU A 573 -0.28 16.09 -30.90
CA GLU A 573 0.51 15.88 -29.69
C GLU A 573 1.34 17.07 -29.20
N ASN A 574 1.36 17.32 -27.89
CA ASN A 574 2.56 17.06 -27.08
C ASN A 574 2.35 17.29 -25.58
N ALA A 575 3.07 16.46 -24.83
CA ALA A 575 3.15 16.37 -23.40
C ALA A 575 3.82 17.59 -22.74
N THR A 576 3.33 17.97 -21.56
CA THR A 576 4.18 18.46 -20.46
C THR A 576 3.61 17.95 -19.12
N CYS A 577 4.36 17.07 -18.46
CA CYS A 577 4.12 16.65 -17.08
C CYS A 577 4.50 17.80 -16.14
N VAL A 578 3.53 18.38 -15.45
CA VAL A 578 3.76 19.33 -14.35
C VAL A 578 3.88 18.55 -13.05
N ASN A 579 5.05 18.66 -12.43
CA ASN A 579 5.33 18.27 -11.04
C ASN A 579 4.40 19.05 -10.10
N ILE A 580 3.56 18.35 -9.35
CA ILE A 580 2.83 18.94 -8.22
C ILE A 580 3.67 18.72 -6.97
N SER A 581 4.29 19.79 -6.50
CA SER A 581 4.83 19.92 -5.15
C SER A 581 3.67 20.02 -4.16
N GLU A 582 3.52 19.03 -3.28
CA GLU A 582 2.60 19.13 -2.14
C GLU A 582 3.21 20.06 -1.08
N LYS A 583 2.59 21.23 -0.92
CA LYS A 583 2.80 22.13 0.21
C LYS A 583 2.04 21.59 1.43
N SER A 584 2.75 21.61 2.55
CA SER A 584 2.30 21.37 3.92
C SER A 584 0.97 22.03 4.26
N LEU A 585 0.03 21.24 4.78
CA LEU A 585 -1.12 21.69 5.57
C LEU A 585 -1.45 20.54 6.51
N PHE A 586 -0.91 20.58 7.73
CA PHE A 586 -1.50 20.08 8.99
C PHE A 586 -0.53 20.45 10.12
N SER A 587 -0.70 21.67 10.64
CA SER A 587 -0.38 22.03 12.02
C SER A 587 -1.72 22.40 12.64
N SER A 588 -2.18 21.63 13.61
CA SER A 588 -3.36 21.96 14.41
C SER A 588 -2.88 22.22 15.84
N ASP A 589 -2.73 23.50 16.18
CA ASP A 589 -2.62 23.96 17.56
C ASP A 589 -3.95 23.76 18.29
N PRO A 590 -4.01 23.00 19.40
CA PRO A 590 -5.20 22.88 20.21
C PRO A 590 -5.12 23.87 21.37
N ASN A 591 -5.54 25.12 21.15
CA ASN A 591 -5.93 26.01 22.25
C ASN A 591 -6.63 27.27 21.72
N SER A 592 -7.97 27.28 21.75
CA SER A 592 -8.75 28.46 22.18
C SER A 592 -10.26 28.22 22.08
N SER A 593 -10.94 28.64 23.15
CA SER A 593 -12.34 29.07 23.22
C SER A 593 -13.42 28.03 23.56
N ALA A 594 -13.49 27.73 24.87
CA ALA A 594 -14.76 27.56 25.55
C ALA A 594 -15.53 28.89 25.59
N VAL A 595 -16.76 28.92 25.07
CA VAL A 595 -17.77 29.93 25.42
C VAL A 595 -19.06 29.20 25.77
N LYS A 596 -19.38 29.23 27.07
CA LYS A 596 -20.67 28.85 27.64
C LYS A 596 -21.78 29.70 27.04
N VAL A 597 -22.91 29.09 26.69
CA VAL A 597 -24.19 29.78 26.66
C VAL A 597 -25.18 28.96 27.49
N ALA A 598 -25.88 29.68 28.35
CA ALA A 598 -26.89 29.21 29.31
C ALA A 598 -28.13 28.61 28.64
#